data_AF-A0A0M4R7E1-F1
#
_entry.id   AF-A0A0M4R7E1-F1
#
_cell.length_a   1.000
_cell.length_b   1.000
_cell.length_c   1.000
_cell.angle_alpha   90.00
_cell.angle_beta   90.00
_cell.angle_gamma   90.00
#
_symmetry.space_group_name_H-M   'P 1'
#
loop_
_entity.id
_entity.type
_entity.pdbx_description
1 polymer ?
#
loop_
_entity_poly.entity_id
_entity_poly.type
_entity_poly.pdbx_seq_one_letter_code
_entity_poly.pdbx_strand_id
1 'polypeptide(L)' 'LAPENPESCETEQYLIHGGKTPNNELSDRLYIMSLESRGCNKKVTLQCVEKELVGDIPEARYGHTINMVYSHGKRACV' A
#
# COMPACT_ATOMS: atom_id res chain seq x y z
N LEU A 1 -24.59 18.85 -11.82
CA LEU A 1 -23.22 18.96 -12.39
C LEU A 1 -22.38 19.71 -11.37
N ALA A 2 -21.67 18.98 -10.51
CA ALA A 2 -20.73 19.57 -9.56
C ALA A 2 -19.39 19.79 -10.29
N PRO A 3 -18.70 20.92 -10.11
CA PRO A 3 -17.44 21.15 -10.79
C PRO A 3 -16.27 20.48 -10.05
N GLU A 4 -15.38 19.93 -10.88
CA GLU A 4 -13.93 19.75 -10.68
C GLU A 4 -13.40 19.01 -9.43
N ASN A 5 -12.81 17.84 -9.66
CA ASN A 5 -11.45 17.63 -9.19
C ASN A 5 -10.60 17.07 -10.35
N PRO A 6 -9.76 17.88 -11.03
CA PRO A 6 -9.02 17.46 -12.22
C PRO A 6 -7.65 16.84 -11.89
N GLU A 7 -7.46 16.32 -10.67
CA GLU A 7 -6.28 15.53 -10.29
C GLU A 7 -6.65 14.47 -9.23
N SER A 8 -7.39 13.43 -9.62
CA SER A 8 -7.15 12.12 -9.00
C SER A 8 -6.46 11.26 -10.05
N CYS A 9 -5.20 11.60 -10.36
CA CYS A 9 -4.26 10.50 -10.49
C CYS A 9 -4.38 9.78 -9.14
N GLU A 10 -5.21 8.73 -9.05
CA GLU A 10 -5.16 7.82 -7.91
C GLU A 10 -3.67 7.52 -7.78
N THR A 11 -3.01 8.07 -6.75
CA THR A 11 -1.57 7.90 -6.60
C THR A 11 -1.34 6.39 -6.64
N GLU A 12 -0.62 5.89 -7.64
CA GLU A 12 -0.32 4.48 -7.75
C GLU A 12 0.40 4.07 -6.46
N GLN A 13 -0.34 3.37 -5.60
CA GLN A 13 0.10 2.94 -4.29
C GLN A 13 0.28 1.44 -4.33
N TYR A 14 1.35 0.99 -3.71
CA TYR A 14 1.65 -0.43 -3.55
C TYR A 14 1.45 -0.81 -2.08
N LEU A 15 0.73 -1.90 -1.86
CA LEU A 15 0.58 -2.48 -0.53
C LEU A 15 1.57 -3.62 -0.37
N ILE A 16 2.28 -3.60 0.76
CA ILE A 16 3.23 -4.64 1.14
C ILE A 16 2.80 -5.17 2.50
N HIS A 17 2.42 -6.44 2.56
CA HIS A 17 2.03 -7.09 3.81
C HIS A 17 2.90 -8.30 4.08
N GLY A 18 3.42 -8.38 5.31
CA GLY A 18 4.19 -9.49 5.82
C GLY A 18 5.55 -9.69 5.15
N GLY A 19 5.90 -10.94 4.84
CA GLY A 19 7.23 -11.30 4.32
C GLY A 19 8.21 -11.66 5.43
N LYS A 20 9.48 -11.82 5.03
CA LYS A 20 10.56 -12.31 5.91
C LYS A 20 11.67 -11.26 6.00
N THR A 21 12.05 -10.88 7.22
CA THR A 21 13.10 -9.90 7.46
C THR A 21 14.49 -10.50 7.21
N PRO A 22 15.56 -9.68 7.08
CA PRO A 22 16.93 -10.17 7.01
C PRO A 22 17.33 -11.05 8.21
N ASN A 23 16.70 -10.84 9.37
CA ASN A 23 16.90 -11.63 10.58
C ASN A 23 16.05 -12.90 10.64
N ASN A 24 15.42 -13.30 9.52
CA ASN A 24 14.62 -14.52 9.39
C ASN A 24 13.28 -14.50 10.17
N GLU A 25 12.87 -13.35 10.69
CA GLU A 25 11.59 -13.16 11.37
C GLU A 25 10.46 -12.95 10.36
N LEU A 26 9.24 -13.34 10.70
CA LEU A 26 8.06 -13.07 9.90
C LEU A 26 7.44 -11.73 10.34
N SER A 27 7.08 -10.90 9.36
CA SER A 27 6.34 -9.67 9.61
C SER A 27 4.83 -9.91 9.46
N ASP A 28 4.04 -9.24 10.29
CA ASP A 28 2.59 -9.06 10.18
C ASP A 28 2.21 -7.61 9.78
N ARG A 29 3.20 -6.75 9.55
CA ARG A 29 2.98 -5.33 9.30
C ARG A 29 2.49 -5.08 7.88
N LEU A 30 1.66 -4.05 7.75
CA LEU A 30 1.22 -3.49 6.48
C LEU A 30 1.97 -2.19 6.19
N TYR A 31 2.53 -2.08 4.99
CA TYR A 31 3.14 -0.86 4.49
C TYR A 31 2.44 -0.38 3.23
N ILE A 32 2.27 0.94 3.13
CA ILE A 32 1.80 1.61 1.92
C ILE A 32 2.98 2.36 1.32
N MET A 33 3.36 1.99 0.11
CA MET A 33 4.38 2.66 -0.67
C MET A 33 3.71 3.54 -1.73
N SER A 34 4.14 4.80 -1.81
CA SER A 34 3.57 5.79 -2.72
C SER A 34 4.66 6.68 -3.31
N LEU A 35 4.35 7.29 -4.45
CA LEU A 35 5.19 8.35 -5.02
C LEU A 35 5.05 9.64 -4.19
N GLU A 36 6.15 10.11 -3.62
CA GLU A 36 6.19 11.38 -2.89
C GLU A 36 6.55 12.56 -3.81
N SER A 37 7.60 12.42 -4.62
CA SER A 37 8.00 13.46 -5.57
C SER A 37 8.85 12.93 -6.72
N ARG A 38 8.85 13.69 -7.82
CA ARG A 38 9.77 13.51 -8.96
C ARG A 38 10.77 14.66 -8.97
N GLY A 39 12.05 14.34 -8.80
CA GLY A 39 13.15 15.28 -8.89
C GLY A 39 13.70 15.42 -10.32
N CYS A 40 14.79 16.17 -10.45
CA CYS A 40 15.51 16.28 -11.71
C CYS A 40 16.17 14.94 -12.13
N ASN A 41 16.50 14.80 -13.41
CA ASN A 41 17.22 13.64 -13.95
C ASN A 41 16.52 12.30 -13.66
N LYS A 42 15.19 12.25 -13.70
CA LYS A 42 14.37 11.06 -13.41
C LYS A 42 14.53 10.51 -11.99
N LYS A 43 15.04 11.32 -11.04
CA LYS A 43 15.04 10.95 -9.63
C LYS A 43 13.61 10.83 -9.11
N VAL A 44 13.33 9.75 -8.38
CA VAL A 44 12.03 9.52 -7.74
C VAL A 44 12.24 9.40 -6.23
N THR A 45 11.41 10.09 -5.46
CA THR A 45 11.30 9.90 -4.01
C THR A 45 10.01 9.16 -3.72
N LEU A 46 10.12 8.05 -2.99
CA LEU A 46 9.00 7.23 -2.54
C LEU A 46 8.80 7.43 -1.04
N GLN A 47 7.54 7.46 -0.61
CA GLN A 47 7.17 7.43 0.79
C GLN A 47 6.64 6.04 1.14
N CYS A 48 7.18 5.45 2.20
CA CYS A 48 6.70 4.20 2.78
C CYS A 48 6.14 4.47 4.17
N VAL A 49 4.86 4.19 4.38
CA VAL A 49 4.18 4.43 5.66
C VAL A 49 3.74 3.08 6.22
N GLU A 50 4.13 2.79 7.46
CA GLU A 50 3.59 1.67 8.22
C GLU A 50 2.14 2.00 8.61
N LYS A 51 1.20 1.10 8.29
CA LYS A 51 -0.20 1.22 8.63
C LYS A 51 -0.55 0.17 9.67
N GLU A 52 -1.00 0.64 10.83
CA GLU A 52 -1.50 -0.24 11.89
C GLU A 52 -2.78 -0.94 11.44
N LEU A 53 -2.82 -2.26 11.62
CA LEU A 53 -4.00 -3.09 11.42
C LEU A 53 -4.77 -3.22 12.73
N VAL A 54 -6.10 -3.26 12.65
CA VAL A 54 -6.99 -3.42 13.81
C VAL A 54 -8.05 -4.47 13.53
N GLY A 55 -8.55 -5.13 14.58
CA GLY A 55 -9.55 -6.20 14.48
C GLY A 55 -8.91 -7.58 14.35
N ASP A 56 -9.43 -8.40 13.45
CA ASP A 56 -8.90 -9.75 13.19
C ASP A 56 -7.66 -9.66 12.30
N ILE A 57 -6.51 -9.43 12.92
CA ILE A 57 -5.24 -9.24 12.24
C ILE A 57 -4.71 -10.61 11.75
N PRO A 58 -4.32 -10.73 10.46
CA PRO A 58 -3.69 -11.94 9.97
C PRO A 58 -2.36 -12.22 10.67
N GLU A 59 -2.08 -13.50 10.96
CA GLU A 59 -0.77 -13.91 11.47
C GLU A 59 0.36 -13.56 10.51
N ALA A 60 1.56 -13.31 11.07
CA ALA A 60 2.78 -13.05 10.32
C ALA A 60 3.10 -14.20 9.36
N ARG A 61 3.19 -13.91 8.06
CA ARG A 61 3.37 -14.91 7.00
C ARG A 61 4.09 -14.35 5.77
N TYR A 62 4.64 -15.26 4.97
CA TYR A 62 5.29 -14.94 3.69
C TYR A 62 4.84 -15.94 2.60
N GLY A 63 5.00 -15.56 1.33
CA GLY A 63 4.57 -16.40 0.20
C GLY A 63 3.05 -16.38 -0.05
N HIS A 64 2.33 -15.42 0.53
CA HIS A 64 0.91 -15.18 0.28
C HIS A 64 0.69 -14.04 -0.72
N THR A 65 -0.55 -13.90 -1.19
CA THR A 65 -0.98 -12.83 -2.10
C THR A 65 -1.92 -11.88 -1.37
N ILE A 66 -1.94 -10.62 -1.80
CA ILE A 66 -2.93 -9.61 -1.42
C ILE A 66 -3.42 -8.91 -2.70
N ASN A 67 -4.73 -8.79 -2.89
CA ASN A 67 -5.33 -8.17 -4.07
C ASN A 67 -6.28 -7.04 -3.66
N MET A 68 -6.21 -5.92 -4.38
CA MET A 68 -7.18 -4.84 -4.25
C MET A 68 -8.44 -5.18 -5.05
N VAL A 69 -9.59 -5.18 -4.39
CA VAL A 69 -10.91 -5.40 -5.01
C VAL A 69 -11.78 -4.15 -4.89
N TYR A 70 -12.61 -3.93 -5.90
CA TYR A 70 -13.53 -2.80 -5.99
C TYR A 70 -14.96 -3.33 -6.08
N SER A 71 -15.85 -2.85 -5.21
CA SER A 71 -17.27 -3.25 -5.20
C SER A 71 -18.14 -2.12 -4.70
N HIS A 72 -19.17 -1.74 -5.47
CA HIS A 72 -20.14 -0.69 -5.11
C HIS A 72 -19.47 0.64 -4.66
N GLY A 73 -18.39 1.05 -5.35
CA GLY A 73 -17.64 2.27 -5.01
C GLY A 73 -16.74 2.16 -3.77
N LYS A 74 -16.61 0.97 -3.17
CA LYS A 74 -15.73 0.68 -2.04
C LYS A 74 -14.52 -0.12 -2.49
N ARG A 75 -13.40 0.06 -1.79
CA ARG A 75 -12.15 -0.66 -1.98
C ARG A 75 -11.86 -1.54 -0.77
N ALA A 76 -11.38 -2.75 -1.01
CA ALA A 76 -10.93 -3.66 0.05
C ALA A 76 -9.71 -4.45 -0.44
N CYS A 77 -8.92 -4.96 0.50
CA CYS A 77 -7.81 -5.86 0.20
C CYS A 77 -8.18 -7.26 0.70
N VAL A 78 -7.94 -8.27 -0.14
CA VAL A 78 -8.22 -9.69 0.13
C VAL A 78 -7.00 -10.55 -0.15
#